data_AF-A0A261CGY3-F1
#
_entry.id   AF-A0A261CGY3-F1
#
_cell.length_a   1.000
_cell.length_b   1.000
_cell.length_c   1.000
_cell.angle_alpha   90.00
_cell.angle_beta   90.00
_cell.angle_gamma   90.00
#
_symmetry.space_group_name_H-M   'P 1'
#
loop_
_entity.id
_entity.type
_entity.pdbx_description
1 polymer ?
#
loop_
_entity_poly.entity_id
_entity_poly.type
_entity_poly.pdbx_seq_one_letter_code
_entity_poly.pdbx_strand_id
1 'polypeptide(L)' 'FTGHSLGGSLAALSAFETVLTGIRETNQVKVVTLAEPRTGNMVFAKNFDRHVKYSFRIINGIDVLAHLPPCHKDY' A
#
# COMPACT_ATOMS: atom_id res chain seq x y z
N PHE A 1 1.63 -6.77 -7.89
CA PHE A 1 1.73 -5.33 -8.09
C PHE A 1 3.04 -4.83 -7.50
N THR A 2 3.72 -3.95 -8.20
CA THR A 2 4.98 -3.34 -7.75
C THR A 2 5.06 -1.91 -8.25
N GLY A 3 5.80 -1.08 -7.53
CA GLY A 3 6.02 0.31 -7.90
C GLY A 3 7.01 0.99 -6.97
N HIS A 4 7.65 2.03 -7.48
CA HIS A 4 8.58 2.87 -6.74
C HIS A 4 7.98 4.27 -6.53
N SER A 5 8.22 4.87 -5.37
CA SER A 5 7.75 6.23 -5.04
C SER A 5 6.22 6.32 -5.21
N LEU A 6 5.70 7.32 -5.93
CA LEU A 6 4.28 7.44 -6.27
C LEU A 6 3.71 6.18 -6.95
N GLY A 7 4.52 5.50 -7.77
CA GLY A 7 4.13 4.24 -8.40
C GLY A 7 3.84 3.15 -7.38
N GLY A 8 4.46 3.19 -6.20
CA GLY A 8 4.15 2.29 -5.09
C GLY A 8 2.72 2.49 -4.58
N SER A 9 2.28 3.74 -4.41
CA SER A 9 0.90 4.05 -4.00
C SER A 9 -0.12 3.60 -5.03
N LEU A 10 0.17 3.81 -6.31
CA LEU A 10 -0.69 3.32 -7.40
C LEU A 10 -0.74 1.78 -7.40
N ALA A 11 0.39 1.12 -7.19
CA ALA A 11 0.44 -0.33 -7.08
C ALA A 11 -0.42 -0.86 -5.92
N ALA A 12 -0.42 -0.19 -4.77
CA ALA A 12 -1.27 -0.54 -3.63
C ALA A 12 -2.76 -0.33 -3.96
N LEU A 13 -3.13 0.83 -4.52
CA LEU A 13 -4.52 1.12 -4.89
C LEU A 13 -5.05 0.12 -5.93
N SER A 14 -4.30 -0.13 -7.00
CA SER A 14 -4.71 -1.08 -8.04
C SER A 14 -4.79 -2.51 -7.51
N ALA A 15 -3.89 -2.92 -6.62
CA ALA A 15 -3.97 -4.25 -6.00
C ALA A 15 -5.23 -4.39 -5.15
N PHE A 16 -5.55 -3.37 -4.36
CA PHE A 16 -6.74 -3.35 -3.52
C PHE A 16 -8.02 -3.38 -4.35
N GLU A 17 -8.10 -2.55 -5.38
CA GLU A 17 -9.23 -2.56 -6.33
C GLU A 17 -9.39 -3.91 -7.03
N THR A 18 -8.28 -4.52 -7.47
CA THR A 18 -8.30 -5.84 -8.12
C THR A 18 -8.92 -6.92 -7.23
N VAL A 19 -8.63 -6.89 -5.92
CA VAL A 19 -9.23 -7.83 -4.96
C VAL A 19 -10.69 -7.48 -4.69
N LEU A 20 -11.03 -6.21 -4.47
CA LEU A 20 -12.40 -5.79 -4.17
C LEU A 20 -13.38 -6.03 -5.32
N THR A 21 -12.93 -5.84 -6.56
CA THR A 21 -13.74 -6.07 -7.77
C THR A 21 -13.82 -7.55 -8.16
N GLY A 22 -13.13 -8.45 -7.44
CA GLY A 22 -13.14 -9.88 -7.71
C GLY A 22 -12.37 -10.29 -8.96
N ILE A 23 -11.54 -9.41 -9.53
CA ILE A 23 -10.69 -9.74 -10.69
C ILE A 23 -9.67 -10.82 -10.32
N ARG A 24 -9.16 -10.79 -9.07
CA ARG A 24 -8.29 -11.83 -8.50
C ARG A 24 -8.64 -12.08 -7.04
N GLU A 25 -8.46 -13.32 -6.60
CA GLU A 25 -8.58 -13.67 -5.19
C GLU A 25 -7.40 -13.13 -4.37
N THR A 26 -7.62 -12.88 -3.08
CA THR A 26 -6.61 -12.39 -2.11
C THR A 26 -5.31 -13.19 -2.12
N ASN A 27 -5.38 -14.53 -2.24
CA ASN A 27 -4.23 -15.44 -2.25
C ASN A 27 -3.39 -15.35 -3.55
N GLN A 28 -3.95 -14.79 -4.62
CA GLN A 28 -3.29 -14.61 -5.92
C GLN A 28 -2.61 -13.24 -6.06
N VAL A 29 -2.87 -12.32 -5.12
CA VAL A 29 -2.34 -10.95 -5.17
C VAL A 29 -1.15 -10.81 -4.23
N LYS A 30 -0.04 -10.35 -4.80
CA LYS A 30 1.19 -9.98 -4.06
C LYS A 30 1.54 -8.54 -4.37
N VAL A 31 1.86 -7.76 -3.33
CA VAL A 31 2.26 -6.36 -3.43
C VAL A 31 3.65 -6.19 -2.83
N VAL A 32 4.57 -5.62 -3.60
CA VAL A 32 5.90 -5.24 -3.11
C VAL A 32 6.21 -3.86 -3.66
N THR A 33 6.37 -2.87 -2.78
CA THR A 33 6.61 -1.48 -3.16
C THR A 33 7.92 -0.96 -2.60
N LEU A 34 8.50 0.02 -3.27
CA LEU A 34 9.77 0.66 -2.91
C LEU A 34 9.52 2.14 -2.67
N ALA A 35 9.95 2.68 -1.53
CA ALA A 35 9.79 4.10 -1.21
C ALA A 35 8.33 4.60 -1.34
N GLU A 36 7.35 3.71 -1.14
CA GLU A 36 5.93 4.08 -1.25
C GLU A 36 5.55 5.05 -0.10
N PRO A 37 4.98 6.22 -0.42
CA PRO A 37 4.45 7.13 0.59
C PRO A 37 3.23 6.54 1.32
N ARG A 38 2.80 7.15 2.44
CA ARG A 38 1.58 6.72 3.13
C ARG A 38 0.36 6.91 2.22
N THR A 39 -0.14 5.79 1.71
CA THR A 39 -1.32 5.77 0.83
C THR A 39 -2.59 5.61 1.66
N GLY A 40 -3.47 6.61 1.61
CA GLY A 40 -4.78 6.58 2.27
C GLY A 40 -4.75 6.88 3.78
N ASN A 41 -5.92 6.74 4.41
CA ASN A 41 -6.12 6.95 5.85
C ASN A 41 -6.13 5.62 6.63
N MET A 42 -6.34 5.69 7.95
CA MET A 42 -6.42 4.50 8.82
C MET A 42 -7.48 3.49 8.37
N VAL A 43 -8.62 3.96 7.86
CA VAL A 43 -9.69 3.08 7.36
C VAL A 43 -9.22 2.34 6.11
N PHE A 44 -8.57 3.02 5.18
CA PHE A 44 -7.96 2.38 4.01
C PHE A 44 -6.92 1.35 4.44
N ALA A 45 -5.97 1.70 5.31
CA ALA A 45 -4.92 0.79 5.77
C ALA A 45 -5.49 -0.50 6.39
N LYS A 46 -6.48 -0.38 7.29
CA LYS A 46 -7.15 -1.54 7.89
C LYS A 46 -7.90 -2.40 6.88
N ASN A 47 -8.46 -1.82 5.83
CA ASN A 47 -9.12 -2.57 4.77
C ASN A 47 -8.11 -3.23 3.83
N PHE A 48 -7.03 -2.53 3.50
CA PHE A 48 -5.93 -3.04 2.71
C PHE A 48 -5.32 -4.28 3.37
N ASP A 49 -4.96 -4.22 4.65
CA ASP A 49 -4.40 -5.36 5.40
C ASP A 49 -5.38 -6.55 5.50
N ARG A 50 -6.69 -6.27 5.45
CA ARG A 50 -7.72 -7.31 5.43
C ARG A 50 -7.79 -8.05 4.10
N HIS A 51 -7.63 -7.36 2.97
CA HIS A 51 -7.86 -7.93 1.63
C HIS A 51 -6.56 -8.26 0.88
N VAL A 52 -5.45 -7.59 1.15
CA VAL A 52 -4.16 -7.79 0.48
C VAL A 52 -3.15 -8.32 1.51
N LYS A 53 -3.20 -9.64 1.72
CA LYS A 53 -2.43 -10.32 2.78
C LYS A 53 -0.93 -10.38 2.54
N TYR A 54 -0.52 -10.49 1.28
CA TYR A 54 0.89 -10.48 0.90
C TYR A 54 1.25 -9.08 0.44
N SER A 55 1.71 -8.25 1.36
CA SER A 55 2.14 -6.88 1.09
C SER A 55 3.43 -6.55 1.84
N PHE A 56 4.42 -6.05 1.10
CA PHE A 56 5.68 -5.56 1.65
C PHE A 56 5.96 -4.16 1.12
N ARG A 57 6.29 -3.25 2.04
CA ARG A 57 6.71 -1.88 1.72
C ARG A 57 8.16 -1.72 2.15
N ILE A 58 9.05 -1.68 1.17
CA ILE A 58 10.49 -1.60 1.37
C ILE A 58 10.90 -0.13 1.36
N ILE A 59 11.63 0.27 2.40
CA ILE A 59 12.07 1.65 2.62
C ILE A 59 13.59 1.63 2.76
N ASN A 60 14.28 2.55 2.06
CA ASN A 60 15.72 2.67 2.14
C ASN A 60 16.14 3.71 3.20
N GLY A 61 16.64 3.23 4.34
CA GLY A 61 17.19 4.11 5.39
C GLY A 61 16.21 5.18 5.86
N ILE A 62 16.61 6.44 5.72
CA ILE A 62 15.84 7.63 6.15
C ILE A 62 15.03 8.26 5.00
N ASP A 63 14.64 7.48 3.99
CA ASP A 63 13.86 7.98 2.87
C ASP A 63 12.55 8.65 3.34
N VAL A 64 12.54 9.98 3.19
CA VAL A 64 11.45 10.85 3.64
C VAL A 64 10.16 10.56 2.90
N LEU A 65 10.21 10.08 1.65
CA LEU A 65 8.99 9.87 0.85
C LEU A 65 8.09 8.83 1.51
N ALA A 66 8.65 7.78 2.09
CA ALA A 66 7.88 6.75 2.78
C ALA A 66 7.19 7.25 4.07
N HIS A 67 7.60 8.43 4.55
CA HIS A 67 7.07 9.12 5.73
C HIS A 67 6.16 10.30 5.39
N LEU A 68 5.82 10.49 4.11
CA LEU A 68 4.86 11.49 3.65
C LEU A 68 3.57 10.82 3.16
N PRO A 69 2.39 11.45 3.29
CA PRO A 69 2.10 12.55 4.21
C PRO A 69 2.38 12.16 5.68
N PRO A 70 2.61 13.12 6.59
CA PRO A 70 2.83 12.86 8.02
C PRO A 70 1.73 12.00 8.63
N CYS A 71 2.07 11.18 9.62
CA CYS A 71 1.08 10.43 10.38
C CYS A 71 0.49 11.39 11.41
N HIS A 72 -0.68 11.96 11.11
CA HIS A 72 -1.50 12.57 12.14
C HIS A 72 -2.05 11.45 13.01
N LYS A 73 -1.56 11.37 14.26
CA LYS A 73 -2.26 10.67 15.32
C LYS A 73 -3.41 11.60 15.71
N ASP A 74 -4.62 11.29 15.25
CA ASP A 74 -5.81 11.90 15.83
C ASP A 74 -5.78 11.55 17.34
N TYR A 75 -5.74 12.57 18.20
CA TYR A 75 -5.78 12.43 19.66
C TYR A 75 -7.21 12.18 20.13
#